data_AF-A0A7S3H7G5-F1
#
_entry.id   AF-A0A7S3H7G5-F1
#
_cell.length_a   1.000
_cell.length_b   1.000
_cell.length_c   1.000
_cell.angle_alpha   90.00
_cell.angle_beta   90.00
_cell.angle_gamma   90.00
#
_symmetry.space_group_name_H-M   'P 1'
#
loop_
_entity.id
_entity.type
_entity.pdbx_description
1 polymer ?
#
loop_
_entity_poly.entity_id
_entity_poly.type
_entity_poly.pdbx_seq_one_letter_code
_entity_poly.pdbx_strand_id
1 'polypeptide(L)'
;INNNWRITQVVSCFIAAGLGLVWIAPYYNEGGTRDPWFTIFIDLDTTFAQGLSQVLYSMAVIELAKPGQEATTYELLVTVGNSAILVNGIVATQLLTAFNGVTCEDSGGDTSSCVDTTTADSYVDSDGPARFTKYTLVLNAISVIMVSVFVRFLPRTKEECQEWKELGEQLGTSTNRGRLTLAMVTVVIIYGITAAILLVDIDTACLEEVGGTGC
;
A
#
# COMPACT_ATOMS: atom_id res chain seq x y z
N ILE A 1 -22.26 -5.59 15.00
CA ILE A 1 -20.91 -6.08 15.36
C ILE A 1 -20.67 -7.54 14.93
N ASN A 2 -21.71 -8.38 14.77
CA ASN A 2 -21.66 -9.71 14.11
C ASN A 2 -21.50 -9.70 12.56
N ASN A 3 -21.03 -8.61 11.98
CA ASN A 3 -20.93 -8.53 10.51
C ASN A 3 -19.61 -9.12 10.03
N ASN A 4 -19.66 -9.75 8.87
CA ASN A 4 -18.56 -10.47 8.23
C ASN A 4 -17.35 -9.55 7.97
N TRP A 5 -16.26 -9.73 8.72
CA TRP A 5 -15.06 -8.88 8.69
C TRP A 5 -14.40 -8.84 7.30
N ARG A 6 -14.52 -9.95 6.54
CA ARG A 6 -14.09 -9.99 5.13
C ARG A 6 -14.83 -8.99 4.27
N ILE A 7 -16.14 -8.85 4.46
CA ILE A 7 -16.95 -7.91 3.66
C ILE A 7 -16.57 -6.49 4.05
N THR A 8 -16.37 -6.21 5.33
CA THR A 8 -15.90 -4.89 5.76
C THR A 8 -14.56 -4.54 5.13
N GLN A 9 -13.58 -5.45 5.12
CA GLN A 9 -12.28 -5.22 4.49
C GLN A 9 -12.42 -4.99 2.97
N VAL A 10 -13.21 -5.82 2.28
CA VAL A 10 -13.44 -5.70 0.83
C VAL A 10 -14.13 -4.39 0.49
N VAL A 11 -15.19 -4.03 1.20
CA VAL A 11 -15.90 -2.75 1.03
C VAL A 11 -14.96 -1.57 1.27
N SER A 12 -14.09 -1.66 2.29
CA SER A 12 -13.08 -0.63 2.56
C SER A 12 -12.14 -0.44 1.37
N CYS A 13 -11.64 -1.53 0.79
CA CYS A 13 -10.75 -1.47 -0.36
C CYS A 13 -11.45 -1.04 -1.65
N PHE A 14 -12.73 -1.38 -1.85
CA PHE A 14 -13.51 -0.86 -2.98
C PHE A 14 -13.84 0.63 -2.84
N ILE A 15 -14.11 1.11 -1.62
CA ILE A 15 -14.26 2.54 -1.35
C ILE A 15 -12.92 3.26 -1.61
N ALA A 16 -11.81 2.70 -1.14
CA ALA A 16 -10.48 3.24 -1.39
C ALA A 16 -10.15 3.28 -2.90
N ALA A 17 -10.40 2.20 -3.63
CA ALA A 17 -10.20 2.16 -5.08
C ALA A 17 -11.14 3.12 -5.83
N GLY A 18 -12.38 3.29 -5.36
CA GLY A 18 -13.33 4.25 -5.92
C GLY A 18 -12.90 5.70 -5.70
N LEU A 19 -12.37 6.02 -4.51
CA LEU A 19 -11.74 7.31 -4.24
C LEU A 19 -10.44 7.49 -5.03
N GLY A 20 -9.68 6.40 -5.25
CA GLY A 20 -8.50 6.39 -6.11
C GLY A 20 -8.79 6.72 -7.59
N LEU A 21 -10.03 6.55 -8.06
CA LEU A 21 -10.44 7.02 -9.40
C LEU A 21 -10.61 8.54 -9.47
N VAL A 22 -10.81 9.21 -8.33
CA VAL A 22 -10.86 10.68 -8.24
C VAL A 22 -9.51 11.30 -8.62
N TRP A 23 -8.41 10.54 -8.53
CA TRP A 23 -7.09 10.93 -9.03
C TRP A 23 -7.07 11.26 -10.52
N ILE A 24 -8.00 10.75 -11.33
CA ILE A 24 -8.00 11.04 -12.78
C ILE A 24 -8.34 12.53 -13.05
N ALA A 25 -9.15 13.14 -12.18
CA ALA A 25 -9.58 14.53 -12.32
C ALA A 25 -8.45 15.58 -12.27
N PRO A 26 -7.44 15.48 -11.37
CA PRO A 26 -6.30 16.39 -11.38
C PRO A 26 -5.31 16.16 -12.54
N TYR A 27 -5.23 14.96 -13.13
CA TYR A 27 -4.30 14.70 -14.26
C TYR A 27 -4.89 15.03 -15.62
N TYR A 28 -6.22 14.90 -15.78
CA TYR A 28 -6.89 15.11 -17.06
C TYR A 28 -7.62 16.46 -17.06
N ASN A 29 -7.07 17.43 -17.81
CA ASN A 29 -7.58 18.81 -17.87
C ASN A 29 -8.75 18.96 -18.86
N GLU A 30 -9.88 18.28 -18.60
CA GLU A 30 -11.14 18.59 -19.27
C GLU A 30 -12.04 19.42 -18.35
N GLY A 31 -12.03 20.75 -18.57
CA GLY A 31 -13.00 21.67 -17.95
C GLY A 31 -12.51 22.46 -16.72
N GLY A 32 -11.21 22.55 -16.47
CA GLY A 32 -10.66 23.32 -15.33
C GLY A 32 -10.61 22.54 -14.02
N THR A 33 -10.64 21.20 -14.09
CA THR A 33 -10.58 20.28 -12.94
C THR A 33 -9.17 20.04 -12.40
N ARG A 34 -8.14 20.61 -13.02
CA ARG A 34 -6.76 20.64 -12.49
C ARG A 34 -6.65 21.68 -11.37
N ASP A 35 -7.43 21.50 -10.32
CA ASP A 35 -7.38 22.31 -9.11
C ASP A 35 -6.60 21.59 -8.00
N PRO A 36 -5.67 22.25 -7.30
CA PRO A 36 -4.95 21.68 -6.15
C PRO A 36 -5.87 21.12 -5.07
N TRP A 37 -7.12 21.57 -4.98
CA TRP A 37 -8.12 21.01 -4.06
C TRP A 37 -8.30 19.49 -4.24
N PHE A 38 -8.17 18.99 -5.48
CA PHE A 38 -8.32 17.55 -5.72
C PHE A 38 -7.15 16.72 -5.18
N THR A 39 -5.99 17.32 -4.92
CA THR A 39 -4.85 16.61 -4.31
C THR A 39 -5.09 16.30 -2.84
N ILE A 40 -6.07 16.92 -2.18
CA ILE A 40 -6.41 16.57 -0.77
C ILE A 40 -7.05 15.18 -0.69
N PHE A 41 -7.75 14.75 -1.73
CA PHE A 41 -8.39 13.43 -1.76
C PHE A 41 -7.38 12.28 -1.89
N ILE A 42 -6.14 12.59 -2.31
CA ILE A 42 -5.01 11.66 -2.46
C ILE A 42 -4.51 11.15 -1.10
N ASP A 43 -4.52 11.98 -0.07
CA ASP A 43 -4.10 11.55 1.26
C ASP A 43 -5.27 11.00 2.06
N LEU A 44 -6.50 11.43 1.73
CA LEU A 44 -7.70 11.05 2.45
C LEU A 44 -8.10 9.59 2.19
N ASP A 45 -7.99 9.10 0.96
CA ASP A 45 -8.37 7.74 0.58
C ASP A 45 -7.52 6.67 1.27
N THR A 46 -6.20 6.85 1.27
CA THR A 46 -5.21 5.97 1.88
C THR A 46 -5.35 5.98 3.40
N THR A 47 -5.45 7.17 4.02
CA THR A 47 -5.62 7.32 5.46
C THR A 47 -6.95 6.71 5.94
N PHE A 48 -8.02 6.88 5.17
CA PHE A 48 -9.33 6.30 5.50
C PHE A 48 -9.32 4.77 5.43
N ALA A 49 -8.75 4.21 4.36
CA ALA A 49 -8.61 2.76 4.20
C ALA A 49 -7.73 2.13 5.28
N GLN A 50 -6.64 2.82 5.64
CA GLN A 50 -5.74 2.42 6.72
C GLN A 50 -6.47 2.44 8.08
N GLY A 51 -7.24 3.49 8.36
CA GLY A 51 -8.03 3.61 9.59
C GLY A 51 -9.03 2.46 9.75
N LEU A 52 -9.76 2.10 8.68
CA LEU A 52 -10.68 0.96 8.70
C LEU A 52 -9.96 -0.37 8.94
N SER A 53 -8.83 -0.59 8.26
CA SER A 53 -8.03 -1.81 8.42
C SER A 53 -7.46 -1.92 9.83
N GLN A 54 -6.98 -0.82 10.40
CA GLN A 54 -6.43 -0.76 11.76
C GLN A 54 -7.46 -1.15 12.83
N VAL A 55 -8.71 -0.68 12.68
CA VAL A 55 -9.81 -1.06 13.58
C VAL A 55 -10.14 -2.55 13.46
N LEU A 56 -10.11 -3.11 12.26
CA LEU A 56 -10.36 -4.54 12.07
C LEU A 56 -9.25 -5.40 12.68
N TYR A 57 -7.98 -4.99 12.54
CA TYR A 57 -6.87 -5.72 13.14
C TYR A 57 -6.91 -5.68 14.67
N SER A 58 -7.20 -4.53 15.29
CA SER A 58 -7.30 -4.43 16.76
C SER A 58 -8.37 -5.37 17.34
N MET A 59 -9.52 -5.50 16.65
CA MET A 59 -10.56 -6.46 17.02
C MET A 59 -10.12 -7.92 16.84
N ALA A 60 -9.30 -8.23 15.84
CA ALA A 60 -8.78 -9.58 15.67
C ALA A 60 -7.73 -9.94 16.75
N VAL A 61 -6.91 -8.97 17.19
CA VAL A 61 -5.88 -9.19 18.23
C VAL A 61 -6.48 -9.62 19.55
N ILE A 62 -7.51 -8.90 20.02
CA ILE A 62 -8.15 -9.18 21.31
C ILE A 62 -8.75 -10.58 21.39
N GLU A 63 -9.16 -11.16 20.26
CA GLU A 63 -9.72 -12.51 20.20
C GLU A 63 -8.66 -13.60 20.11
N LEU A 64 -7.51 -13.30 19.49
CA LEU A 64 -6.46 -14.28 19.22
C LEU A 64 -5.41 -14.37 20.34
N ALA A 65 -5.06 -13.23 20.93
CA ALA A 65 -3.98 -13.12 21.90
C ALA A 65 -4.27 -13.92 23.19
N LYS A 66 -3.19 -14.33 23.86
CA LYS A 66 -3.32 -14.95 25.19
C LYS A 66 -3.67 -13.86 26.22
N PRO A 67 -4.50 -14.17 27.24
CA PRO A 67 -4.80 -13.23 28.30
C PRO A 67 -3.50 -12.69 28.92
N GLY A 68 -3.37 -11.36 28.98
CA GLY A 68 -2.18 -10.69 29.51
C GLY A 68 -1.05 -10.40 28.50
N GLN A 69 -1.18 -10.81 27.23
CA GLN A 69 -0.22 -10.49 26.15
C GLN A 69 -0.86 -9.76 24.95
N GLU A 70 -2.07 -9.24 25.13
CA GLU A 70 -2.84 -8.53 24.11
C GLU A 70 -2.11 -7.27 23.62
N ALA A 71 -1.54 -6.49 24.56
CA ALA A 71 -0.80 -5.26 24.24
C ALA A 71 0.43 -5.52 23.36
N THR A 72 1.27 -6.50 23.73
CA THR A 72 2.46 -6.86 22.94
C THR A 72 2.11 -7.38 21.56
N THR A 73 1.01 -8.15 21.44
CA THR A 73 0.55 -8.66 20.14
C THR A 73 0.06 -7.52 19.25
N TYR A 74 -0.64 -6.54 19.83
CA TYR A 74 -1.09 -5.35 19.13
C TYR A 74 0.09 -4.49 18.66
N GLU A 75 1.06 -4.21 19.54
CA GLU A 75 2.26 -3.44 19.20
C GLU A 75 3.04 -4.09 18.06
N LEU A 76 3.24 -5.42 18.12
CA LEU A 76 3.91 -6.16 17.05
C LEU A 76 3.18 -5.96 15.70
N LEU A 77 1.85 -6.12 15.67
CA LEU A 77 1.07 -5.95 14.45
C LEU A 77 1.14 -4.53 13.87
N VAL A 78 1.13 -3.51 14.73
CA VAL A 78 1.30 -2.12 14.30
C VAL A 78 2.70 -1.90 13.70
N THR A 79 3.76 -2.45 14.32
CA THR A 79 5.12 -2.36 13.79
C THR A 79 5.22 -3.00 12.40
N VAL A 80 4.68 -4.22 12.23
CA VAL A 80 4.64 -4.89 10.92
C VAL A 80 3.85 -4.08 9.89
N GLY A 81 2.69 -3.55 10.29
CA GLY A 81 1.85 -2.73 9.42
C GLY A 81 2.57 -1.49 8.90
N ASN A 82 3.28 -0.77 9.77
CA ASN A 82 4.07 0.40 9.37
C ASN A 82 5.23 0.01 8.45
N SER A 83 5.93 -1.09 8.72
CA SER A 83 6.99 -1.58 7.83
C SER A 83 6.42 -1.97 6.46
N ALA A 84 5.24 -2.59 6.39
CA ALA A 84 4.60 -2.95 5.12
C ALA A 84 4.19 -1.71 4.30
N ILE A 85 3.79 -0.61 4.95
CA ILE A 85 3.49 0.67 4.26
C ILE A 85 4.76 1.23 3.59
N LEU A 86 5.90 1.18 4.28
CA LEU A 86 7.18 1.60 3.68
C LEU A 86 7.52 0.77 2.44
N VAL A 87 7.39 -0.56 2.52
CA VAL A 87 7.62 -1.45 1.38
C VAL A 87 6.66 -1.15 0.23
N ASN A 88 5.39 -0.87 0.53
CA ASN A 88 4.41 -0.49 -0.49
C ASN A 88 4.81 0.81 -1.21
N GLY A 89 5.33 1.80 -0.48
CA GLY A 89 5.86 3.03 -1.07
C GLY A 89 7.00 2.76 -2.06
N ILE A 90 7.94 1.89 -1.68
CA ILE A 90 9.07 1.50 -2.54
C ILE A 90 8.58 0.76 -3.79
N VAL A 91 7.69 -0.22 -3.63
CA VAL A 91 7.14 -0.96 -4.78
C VAL A 91 6.37 -0.02 -5.72
N ALA A 92 5.65 0.96 -5.17
CA ALA A 92 4.96 1.97 -5.96
C ALA A 92 5.94 2.83 -6.78
N THR A 93 7.04 3.31 -6.18
CA THR A 93 8.05 4.10 -6.93
C THR A 93 8.75 3.27 -7.99
N GLN A 94 9.06 2.00 -7.71
CA GLN A 94 9.60 1.07 -8.71
C GLN A 94 8.67 0.86 -9.91
N LEU A 95 7.38 0.73 -9.64
CA LEU A 95 6.38 0.60 -10.67
C LEU A 95 6.27 1.90 -11.50
N LEU A 96 6.46 3.06 -10.87
CA LEU A 96 6.45 4.36 -11.53
C LEU A 96 7.62 4.52 -12.52
N THR A 97 8.82 4.07 -12.13
CA THR A 97 9.99 3.97 -13.02
C THR A 97 9.71 3.02 -14.18
N ALA A 98 9.15 1.84 -13.92
CA ALA A 98 8.83 0.85 -14.96
C ALA A 98 7.81 1.35 -16.00
N PHE A 99 6.94 2.30 -15.64
CA PHE A 99 5.96 2.93 -16.53
C PHE A 99 6.41 4.26 -17.14
N ASN A 100 7.69 4.66 -16.99
CA ASN A 100 8.24 5.93 -17.49
C ASN A 100 7.42 7.16 -17.01
N GLY A 101 6.91 7.08 -15.78
CA GLY A 101 6.17 8.17 -15.12
C GLY A 101 7.07 9.13 -14.34
N VAL A 102 8.39 8.95 -14.42
CA VAL A 102 9.39 9.74 -13.69
C VAL A 102 9.47 11.15 -14.28
N THR A 103 9.60 12.16 -13.42
CA THR A 103 9.77 13.55 -13.85
C THR A 103 11.17 13.78 -14.42
N CYS A 104 11.28 14.48 -15.56
CA CYS A 104 12.59 14.82 -16.11
C CYS A 104 13.32 15.82 -15.18
N GLU A 105 14.58 15.52 -14.81
CA GLU A 105 15.43 16.48 -14.08
C GLU A 105 16.04 17.56 -15.00
N ASP A 106 16.21 17.28 -16.30
CA ASP A 106 16.81 18.20 -17.27
C ASP A 106 15.78 18.65 -18.32
N SER A 107 15.46 19.95 -18.29
CA SER A 107 14.59 20.64 -19.25
C SER A 107 15.28 20.77 -20.61
N GLY A 108 15.30 19.70 -21.41
CA GLY A 108 15.84 19.74 -22.78
C GLY A 108 16.27 18.40 -23.38
N GLY A 109 16.16 17.29 -22.63
CA GLY A 109 16.45 15.94 -23.10
C GLY A 109 15.29 15.23 -23.79
N ASP A 110 15.60 14.08 -24.40
CA ASP A 110 14.67 13.20 -25.12
C ASP A 110 13.47 12.80 -24.21
N THR A 111 12.28 13.34 -24.46
CA THR A 111 11.05 13.18 -23.64
C THR A 111 10.41 11.78 -23.75
N SER A 112 11.10 10.82 -24.36
CA SER A 112 10.60 9.47 -24.56
C SER A 112 10.50 8.69 -23.24
N SER A 113 11.41 8.91 -22.28
CA SER A 113 11.53 8.16 -21.02
C SER A 113 11.05 8.88 -19.75
N CYS A 114 10.73 10.19 -19.82
CA CYS A 114 10.33 10.97 -18.64
C CYS A 114 9.20 11.96 -18.97
N VAL A 115 8.49 12.44 -17.93
CA VAL A 115 7.41 13.42 -18.05
C VAL A 115 7.90 14.78 -17.59
N ASP A 116 7.78 15.79 -18.45
CA ASP A 116 8.16 17.16 -18.10
C ASP A 116 7.00 17.85 -17.37
N THR A 117 7.17 18.13 -16.08
CA THR A 117 6.17 18.79 -15.23
C THR A 117 6.40 20.29 -15.05
N THR A 118 7.38 20.88 -15.75
CA THR A 118 7.77 22.30 -15.55
C THR A 118 6.68 23.29 -15.99
N THR A 119 6.00 22.99 -17.09
CA THR A 119 4.94 23.84 -17.66
C THR A 119 3.72 22.99 -18.01
N ALA A 120 2.52 23.57 -17.94
CA ALA A 120 1.28 22.87 -18.28
C ALA A 120 1.29 22.34 -19.73
N ASP A 121 1.91 23.09 -20.66
CA ASP A 121 2.03 22.69 -22.07
C ASP A 121 3.03 21.53 -22.25
N SER A 122 4.19 21.57 -21.60
CA SER A 122 5.18 20.47 -21.63
C SER A 122 4.66 19.18 -21.01
N TYR A 123 3.78 19.29 -20.00
CA TYR A 123 3.14 18.13 -19.37
C TYR A 123 2.18 17.40 -20.30
N VAL A 124 1.47 18.14 -21.15
CA VAL A 124 0.57 17.55 -22.15
C VAL A 124 1.38 16.99 -23.34
N ASP A 125 2.42 17.71 -23.76
CA ASP A 125 3.29 17.29 -24.88
C ASP A 125 4.09 16.01 -24.57
N SER A 126 4.47 15.82 -23.31
CA SER A 126 5.18 14.62 -22.82
C SER A 126 4.25 13.43 -22.47
N ASP A 127 2.97 13.48 -22.85
CA ASP A 127 1.95 12.45 -22.56
C ASP A 127 1.76 12.16 -21.04
N GLY A 128 2.06 13.15 -20.20
CA GLY A 128 1.95 13.08 -18.75
C GLY A 128 0.57 12.59 -18.26
N PRO A 129 -0.54 13.22 -18.70
CA PRO A 129 -1.89 12.82 -18.28
C PRO A 129 -2.18 11.33 -18.48
N ALA A 130 -1.79 10.78 -19.64
CA ALA A 130 -2.07 9.39 -19.97
C ALA A 130 -1.16 8.43 -19.19
N ARG A 131 0.11 8.77 -19.00
CA ARG A 131 1.07 7.94 -18.24
C ARG A 131 0.71 7.86 -16.76
N PHE A 132 0.41 9.00 -16.12
CA PHE A 132 -0.02 9.03 -14.72
C PHE A 132 -1.36 8.32 -14.52
N THR A 133 -2.33 8.50 -15.44
CA THR A 133 -3.61 7.80 -15.37
C THR A 133 -3.45 6.28 -15.50
N LYS A 134 -2.61 5.81 -16.46
CA LYS A 134 -2.32 4.38 -16.62
C LYS A 134 -1.66 3.79 -15.38
N TYR A 135 -0.67 4.49 -14.82
CA TYR A 135 0.00 4.09 -13.58
C TYR A 135 -0.99 3.95 -12.42
N THR A 136 -1.82 4.96 -12.18
CA THR A 136 -2.83 4.94 -11.10
C THR A 136 -3.86 3.82 -11.30
N LEU A 137 -4.27 3.53 -12.55
CA LEU A 137 -5.21 2.45 -12.84
C LEU A 137 -4.58 1.08 -12.57
N VAL A 138 -3.33 0.86 -12.99
CA VAL A 138 -2.59 -0.38 -12.75
C VAL A 138 -2.38 -0.60 -11.26
N LEU A 139 -1.97 0.42 -10.51
CA LEU A 139 -1.76 0.32 -9.07
C LEU A 139 -3.07 0.00 -8.33
N ASN A 140 -4.16 0.66 -8.69
CA ASN A 140 -5.49 0.34 -8.15
C ASN A 140 -5.92 -1.09 -8.49
N ALA A 141 -5.69 -1.56 -9.72
CA ALA A 141 -6.00 -2.92 -10.12
C ALA A 141 -5.21 -3.97 -9.32
N ILE A 142 -3.91 -3.75 -9.13
CA ILE A 142 -3.05 -4.61 -8.31
C ILE A 142 -3.57 -4.66 -6.87
N SER A 143 -3.89 -3.50 -6.28
CA SER A 143 -4.43 -3.41 -4.92
C SER A 143 -5.72 -4.20 -4.75
N VAL A 144 -6.69 -4.04 -5.66
CA VAL A 144 -7.98 -4.77 -5.62
C VAL A 144 -7.79 -6.27 -5.78
N ILE A 145 -6.90 -6.72 -6.67
CA ILE A 145 -6.60 -8.14 -6.89
C ILE A 145 -5.94 -8.73 -5.63
N MET A 146 -4.91 -8.07 -5.09
CA MET A 146 -4.18 -8.54 -3.92
C MET A 146 -5.09 -8.62 -2.70
N VAL A 147 -5.90 -7.60 -2.44
CA VAL A 147 -6.88 -7.63 -1.36
C VAL A 147 -7.85 -8.79 -1.54
N SER A 148 -8.34 -9.04 -2.75
CA SER A 148 -9.27 -10.14 -3.02
C SER A 148 -8.66 -11.51 -2.70
N VAL A 149 -7.36 -11.68 -2.95
CA VAL A 149 -6.62 -12.91 -2.61
C VAL A 149 -6.38 -13.00 -1.10
N PHE A 150 -5.85 -11.94 -0.47
CA PHE A 150 -5.45 -11.95 0.94
C PHE A 150 -6.62 -11.91 1.92
N VAL A 151 -7.76 -11.32 1.56
CA VAL A 151 -9.00 -11.36 2.36
C VAL A 151 -9.46 -12.79 2.63
N ARG A 152 -9.15 -13.73 1.72
CA ARG A 152 -9.52 -15.13 1.92
C ARG A 152 -8.82 -15.77 3.13
N PHE A 153 -7.69 -15.20 3.54
CA PHE A 153 -6.90 -15.61 4.68
C PHE A 153 -7.35 -14.97 6.01
N LEU A 154 -8.20 -13.93 5.95
CA LEU A 154 -8.77 -13.29 7.13
C LEU A 154 -9.99 -14.11 7.64
N PRO A 155 -10.21 -14.32 8.95
CA PRO A 155 -11.44 -14.95 9.45
C PRO A 155 -12.68 -14.06 9.18
N ARG A 156 -13.85 -14.67 8.92
CA ARG A 156 -15.10 -13.93 8.65
C ARG A 156 -15.76 -13.42 9.92
N THR A 157 -15.69 -14.20 10.99
CA THR A 157 -16.35 -13.89 12.26
C THR A 157 -15.47 -14.28 13.43
N LYS A 158 -15.84 -13.78 14.61
CA LYS A 158 -15.20 -14.15 15.88
C LYS A 158 -15.24 -15.66 16.12
N GLU A 159 -16.35 -16.33 15.80
CA GLU A 159 -16.49 -17.77 16.01
C GLU A 159 -15.55 -18.58 15.09
N GLU A 160 -15.44 -18.23 13.80
CA GLU A 160 -14.52 -18.90 12.86
C GLU A 160 -13.06 -18.74 13.30
N CYS A 161 -12.72 -17.60 13.92
CA CYS A 161 -11.39 -17.34 14.45
C CYS A 161 -11.02 -18.30 15.59
N GLN A 162 -11.95 -18.51 16.52
CA GLN A 162 -11.78 -19.45 17.64
C GLN A 162 -11.70 -20.90 17.15
N GLU A 163 -12.55 -21.28 16.20
CA GLU A 163 -12.53 -22.60 15.58
C GLU A 163 -11.18 -22.88 14.87
N TRP A 164 -10.66 -21.91 14.13
CA TRP A 164 -9.35 -22.04 13.45
C TRP A 164 -8.18 -22.14 14.43
N LYS A 165 -8.28 -21.47 15.58
CA LYS A 165 -7.28 -21.58 16.66
C LYS A 165 -7.27 -22.99 17.24
N GLU A 166 -8.45 -23.52 17.58
CA GLU A 166 -8.59 -24.88 18.12
C GLU A 166 -8.13 -25.94 17.10
N LEU A 167 -8.53 -25.83 15.84
CA LEU A 167 -8.06 -26.72 14.75
C LEU A 167 -6.55 -26.64 14.57
N GLY A 168 -5.96 -25.45 14.66
CA GLY A 168 -4.52 -25.24 14.54
C GLY A 168 -3.73 -25.90 15.67
N GLU A 169 -4.27 -25.87 16.89
CA GLU A 169 -3.68 -26.55 18.06
C GLU A 169 -3.82 -28.07 17.95
N GLN A 170 -4.97 -28.59 17.51
CA GLN A 170 -5.19 -30.03 17.31
C GLN A 170 -4.31 -30.63 16.20
N LEU A 171 -4.12 -29.91 15.10
CA LEU A 171 -3.35 -30.39 13.95
C LEU A 171 -1.83 -30.31 14.12
N GLY A 172 -1.33 -29.68 15.19
CA GLY A 172 0.11 -29.50 15.44
C GLY A 172 0.86 -28.68 14.37
N THR A 173 0.17 -28.20 13.33
CA THR A 173 0.74 -27.40 12.23
C THR A 173 0.94 -25.93 12.61
N SER A 174 0.43 -25.52 13.77
CA SER A 174 0.53 -24.16 14.31
C SER A 174 1.97 -23.66 14.47
N THR A 175 2.91 -24.51 14.93
CA THR A 175 4.30 -24.08 15.16
C THR A 175 5.04 -23.73 13.88
N ASN A 176 4.83 -24.50 12.80
CA ASN A 176 5.49 -24.23 11.51
C ASN A 176 4.91 -23.00 10.82
N ARG A 177 3.58 -22.79 10.90
CA ARG A 177 2.93 -21.58 10.39
C ARG A 177 3.39 -20.35 11.17
N GLY A 178 3.50 -20.44 12.50
CA GLY A 178 4.03 -19.37 13.34
C GLY A 178 5.49 -19.01 13.00
N ARG A 179 6.36 -20.01 12.79
CA ARG A 179 7.75 -19.78 12.37
C ARG A 179 7.86 -19.10 11.01
N LEU A 180 7.04 -19.53 10.04
CA LEU A 180 7.00 -18.92 8.72
C LEU A 180 6.56 -17.46 8.79
N THR A 181 5.48 -17.17 9.52
CA THR A 181 4.99 -15.80 9.69
C THR A 181 6.02 -14.94 10.42
N LEU A 182 6.68 -15.48 11.46
CA LEU A 182 7.75 -14.76 12.17
C LEU A 182 8.90 -14.41 11.20
N ALA A 183 9.35 -15.36 10.39
CA ALA A 183 10.40 -15.13 9.40
C ALA A 183 10.01 -14.05 8.38
N MET A 184 8.79 -14.11 7.84
CA MET A 184 8.27 -13.08 6.93
C MET A 184 8.27 -11.69 7.58
N VAL A 185 7.77 -11.60 8.80
CA VAL A 185 7.73 -10.34 9.56
C VAL A 185 9.14 -9.79 9.81
N THR A 186 10.08 -10.64 10.22
CA THR A 186 11.48 -10.23 10.44
C THR A 186 12.12 -9.70 9.16
N VAL A 187 11.90 -10.36 8.01
CA VAL A 187 12.42 -9.90 6.72
C VAL A 187 11.84 -8.53 6.35
N VAL A 188 10.53 -8.34 6.50
CA VAL A 188 9.87 -7.06 6.18
C VAL A 188 10.37 -5.93 7.07
N ILE A 189 10.56 -6.19 8.37
CA ILE A 189 11.09 -5.18 9.30
C ILE A 189 12.54 -4.84 8.97
N ILE A 190 13.40 -5.83 8.73
CA ILE A 190 14.81 -5.59 8.38
C ILE A 190 14.89 -4.78 7.10
N TYR A 191 14.16 -5.19 6.05
CA TYR A 191 14.14 -4.48 4.78
C TYR A 191 13.60 -3.06 4.94
N GLY A 192 12.52 -2.86 5.69
CA GLY A 192 11.98 -1.52 5.96
C GLY A 192 12.97 -0.61 6.68
N ILE A 193 13.72 -1.13 7.66
CA ILE A 193 14.78 -0.39 8.35
C ILE A 193 15.94 -0.07 7.39
N THR A 194 16.41 -1.05 6.62
CA THR A 194 17.49 -0.85 5.65
C THR A 194 17.12 0.19 4.60
N ALA A 195 15.92 0.12 4.03
CA ALA A 195 15.44 1.11 3.07
C ALA A 195 15.31 2.50 3.70
N ALA A 196 14.76 2.60 4.91
CA ALA A 196 14.66 3.87 5.62
C ALA A 196 16.04 4.51 5.89
N ILE A 197 17.07 3.72 6.19
CA ILE A 197 18.44 4.22 6.37
C ILE A 197 19.04 4.68 5.03
N LEU A 198 18.85 3.91 3.96
CA LEU A 198 19.42 4.21 2.64
C LEU A 198 18.76 5.43 1.97
N LEU A 199 17.48 5.70 2.28
CA LEU A 199 16.79 6.91 1.82
C LEU A 199 17.26 8.19 2.52
N VAL A 200 17.93 8.09 3.67
CA VAL A 200 18.45 9.27 4.40
C VAL A 200 19.76 9.79 3.79
N ASP A 201 20.54 8.94 3.12
CA ASP A 201 21.78 9.34 2.47
C ASP A 201 21.52 9.71 1.00
N ILE A 202 21.91 10.93 0.62
CA ILE A 202 21.67 11.52 -0.70
C ILE A 202 22.30 10.68 -1.81
N ASP A 203 23.46 10.07 -1.55
CA ASP A 203 24.17 9.26 -2.54
C ASP A 203 23.51 7.89 -2.78
N THR A 204 22.79 7.34 -1.79
CA THR A 204 22.09 6.05 -1.92
C THR A 204 20.59 6.18 -2.17
N ALA A 205 20.02 7.38 -2.02
CA ALA A 205 18.61 7.64 -2.30
C ALA A 205 18.24 7.42 -3.78
N CYS A 206 19.22 7.46 -4.67
CA CYS A 206 19.05 7.21 -6.11
C CYS A 206 18.96 5.72 -6.49
N LEU A 207 19.33 4.78 -5.62
CA LEU A 207 19.33 3.36 -5.95
C LEU A 207 17.91 2.87 -6.23
N GLU A 208 17.72 2.27 -7.41
CA GLU A 208 16.45 1.71 -7.84
C GLU A 208 15.97 0.62 -6.85
N GLU A 209 16.85 -0.22 -6.30
CA GLU A 209 16.46 -1.27 -5.33
C GLU A 209 15.82 -0.77 -4.01
N VAL A 210 16.00 0.50 -3.66
CA VAL A 210 15.40 1.13 -2.46
C VAL A 210 14.27 2.09 -2.78
N GLY A 211 13.83 2.16 -4.04
CA GLY A 211 12.75 3.02 -4.48
C GLY A 211 13.20 4.37 -5.05
N GLY A 212 14.50 4.55 -5.29
CA GLY A 212 15.04 5.69 -6.01
C GLY A 212 14.67 5.66 -7.50
N THR A 213 14.64 6.84 -8.13
CA THR A 213 14.30 7.02 -9.55
C THR A 213 15.46 6.73 -10.51
N GLY A 214 16.60 6.26 -9.99
CA GLY A 214 17.84 6.16 -10.74
C GLY A 214 18.53 7.52 -10.86
N CYS A 215 19.78 7.56 -10.42
CA CYS A 215 20.80 8.43 -10.98
C CYS A 215 21.48 7.60 -12.11
#